data_AF-A0A7K2ZGP7-F1
#
_entry.id   AF-A0A7K2ZGP7-F1
#
_cell.length_a   1.000
_cell.length_b   1.000
_cell.length_c   1.000
_cell.angle_alpha   90.00
_cell.angle_beta   90.00
_cell.angle_gamma   90.00
#
_symmetry.space_group_name_H-M   'P 1'
#
loop_
_entity.id
_entity.type
_entity.pdbx_description
1 polymer ?
#
loop_
_entity_poly.entity_id
_entity_poly.type
_entity_poly.pdbx_seq_one_letter_code
_entity_poly.pdbx_strand_id
1 'polypeptide(L)'
;MTEQSEWRFSDDRGQLSTAPRRPERVLAYVQAGATLWGLGIRPQAIFGSDHDGPDPDRAKTGTLPLDEVAYVGAGSGLDVGRLLSGRPDLVVAVSYGNGHVYGLAPETAKPLEERVPVAVIDVSQARTFEEIGDRFAELARSLGAEDRADADADLD
;
A
#
# COMPACT_ATOMS: atom_id res chain seq x y z
N MET A 1 -11.21 -22.32 -18.46
CA MET A 1 -10.92 -20.88 -18.56
C MET A 1 -11.19 -20.32 -17.19
N THR A 2 -10.15 -20.07 -16.39
CA THR A 2 -10.34 -19.36 -15.11
C THR A 2 -10.70 -17.92 -15.46
N GLU A 3 -11.90 -17.49 -15.05
CA GLU A 3 -12.29 -16.09 -15.11
C GLU A 3 -11.31 -15.31 -14.23
N GLN A 4 -10.34 -14.64 -14.86
CA GLN A 4 -9.50 -13.66 -14.19
C GLN A 4 -10.37 -12.43 -13.96
N SER A 5 -10.99 -12.34 -12.78
CA SER A 5 -11.81 -11.19 -12.41
C SER A 5 -10.93 -9.93 -12.36
N GLU A 6 -11.41 -8.87 -13.02
CA GLU A 6 -10.83 -7.54 -12.89
C GLU A 6 -10.78 -7.14 -11.41
N TRP A 7 -9.61 -6.69 -10.94
CA TRP A 7 -9.46 -6.17 -9.59
C TRP A 7 -9.95 -4.72 -9.54
N ARG A 8 -10.65 -4.39 -8.46
CA ARG A 8 -11.21 -3.06 -8.22
C ARG A 8 -11.10 -2.72 -6.74
N PHE A 9 -10.76 -1.48 -6.43
CA PHE A 9 -10.76 -0.97 -5.06
C PHE A 9 -11.13 0.51 -5.05
N SER A 10 -12.13 0.88 -4.24
CA SER A 10 -12.48 2.27 -3.98
C SER A 10 -11.76 2.74 -2.73
N ASP A 11 -10.92 3.75 -2.86
CA ASP A 11 -10.15 4.29 -1.75
C ASP A 11 -10.90 5.39 -0.97
N ASP A 12 -10.27 5.95 0.07
CA ASP A 12 -10.93 6.90 0.97
C ASP A 12 -11.10 8.31 0.37
N ARG A 13 -10.57 8.52 -0.84
CA ARG A 13 -10.79 9.72 -1.64
C ARG A 13 -12.02 9.56 -2.54
N GLY A 14 -12.66 8.39 -2.52
CA GLY A 14 -13.74 8.01 -3.44
C GLY A 14 -13.23 7.68 -4.84
N GLN A 15 -11.93 7.43 -5.01
CA GLN A 15 -11.36 7.07 -6.31
C GLN A 15 -11.37 5.55 -6.51
N LEU A 16 -11.81 5.12 -7.70
CA LEU A 16 -11.82 3.71 -8.08
C LEU A 16 -10.53 3.36 -8.83
N SER A 17 -9.69 2.54 -8.20
CA SER A 17 -8.54 1.90 -8.83
C SER A 17 -8.95 0.57 -9.46
N THR A 18 -8.47 0.29 -10.67
CA THR A 18 -8.79 -0.94 -11.42
C THR A 18 -7.55 -1.59 -12.01
N ALA A 19 -7.53 -2.91 -12.10
CA ALA A 19 -6.47 -3.66 -12.76
C ALA A 19 -7.06 -4.92 -13.44
N PRO A 20 -6.52 -5.35 -14.59
CA PRO A 20 -7.06 -6.51 -15.33
C PRO A 20 -6.95 -7.83 -14.56
N ARG A 21 -6.16 -7.87 -13.48
CA ARG A 21 -6.00 -8.97 -12.56
C ARG A 21 -5.67 -8.42 -11.18
N ARG A 22 -5.78 -9.26 -10.15
CA ARG A 22 -5.29 -8.94 -8.79
C ARG A 22 -3.82 -8.48 -8.83
N PRO A 23 -3.48 -7.32 -8.26
CA PRO A 23 -2.10 -6.87 -8.15
C PRO A 23 -1.22 -7.86 -7.39
N GLU A 24 0.02 -8.03 -7.83
CA GLU A 24 1.01 -8.94 -7.25
C GLU A 24 2.32 -8.23 -6.87
N ARG A 25 2.55 -7.02 -7.41
CA ARG A 25 3.75 -6.22 -7.24
C ARG A 25 3.36 -4.90 -6.58
N VAL A 26 3.16 -4.97 -5.27
CA VAL A 26 2.76 -3.83 -4.45
C VAL A 26 3.98 -3.00 -4.04
N LEU A 27 3.97 -1.71 -4.39
CA LEU A 27 4.84 -0.69 -3.79
C LEU A 27 4.05 0.06 -2.71
N ALA A 28 4.53 0.11 -1.48
CA ALA A 28 3.77 0.71 -0.38
C ALA A 28 4.51 1.85 0.31
N TYR A 29 3.80 2.88 0.76
CA TYR A 29 4.33 3.78 1.78
C TYR A 29 4.66 2.96 3.03
N VAL A 30 5.80 3.23 3.69
CA VAL A 30 6.38 2.35 4.72
C VAL A 30 5.40 1.88 5.79
N GLN A 31 4.55 2.77 6.34
CA GLN A 31 3.55 2.38 7.35
C GLN A 31 2.42 1.53 6.74
N ALA A 32 1.99 1.84 5.52
CA ALA A 32 0.99 1.04 4.81
C ALA A 32 1.55 -0.37 4.51
N GLY A 33 2.83 -0.46 4.10
CA GLY A 33 3.51 -1.72 3.86
C GLY A 33 3.62 -2.57 5.13
N ALA A 34 3.97 -1.97 6.27
CA ALA A 34 4.01 -2.65 7.55
C ALA A 34 2.63 -3.19 7.98
N THR A 35 1.56 -2.40 7.82
CA THR A 35 0.20 -2.85 8.11
C THR A 35 -0.23 -4.00 7.20
N LEU A 36 0.00 -3.87 5.89
CA LEU A 36 -0.30 -4.92 4.90
C LEU A 36 0.48 -6.22 5.17
N TRP A 37 1.73 -6.11 5.61
CA TRP A 37 2.53 -7.27 6.03
C TRP A 37 1.85 -8.08 7.13
N GLY A 38 1.38 -7.39 8.17
CA GLY A 38 0.63 -8.00 9.28
C GLY A 38 -0.69 -8.64 8.84
N LEU A 39 -1.27 -8.17 7.73
CA LEU A 39 -2.48 -8.70 7.11
C LEU A 39 -2.21 -9.78 6.05
N GLY A 40 -0.98 -10.29 5.96
CA GLY A 40 -0.63 -11.39 5.05
C GLY A 40 -0.25 -10.96 3.63
N ILE A 41 -0.31 -9.67 3.30
CA ILE A 41 0.15 -9.15 2.00
C ILE A 41 1.67 -8.93 2.04
N ARG A 42 2.37 -9.21 0.95
CA ARG A 42 3.83 -9.08 0.84
C ARG A 42 4.18 -7.97 -0.15
N PRO A 43 4.43 -6.72 0.31
CA PRO A 43 4.90 -5.67 -0.57
C PRO A 43 6.24 -6.06 -1.21
N GLN A 44 6.39 -5.78 -2.51
CA GLN A 44 7.68 -5.97 -3.20
C GLN A 44 8.70 -4.95 -2.71
N ALA A 45 8.25 -3.72 -2.44
CA ALA A 45 9.09 -2.63 -2.00
C ALA A 45 8.29 -1.60 -1.19
N ILE A 46 9.00 -0.77 -0.44
CA ILE A 46 8.45 0.34 0.34
C ILE A 46 9.16 1.67 0.05
N PHE A 47 8.43 2.78 0.21
CA PHE A 47 8.97 4.14 0.15
C PHE A 47 8.62 4.94 1.42
N GLY A 48 9.44 5.94 1.74
CA GLY A 48 9.29 6.79 2.93
C GLY A 48 8.86 8.23 2.62
N SER A 49 8.57 8.99 3.68
CA SER A 49 8.28 10.43 3.60
C SER A 49 9.54 11.28 3.66
N ASP A 50 9.43 12.60 3.47
CA ASP A 50 10.55 13.55 3.58
C ASP A 50 11.27 13.54 4.95
N HIS A 51 10.67 12.93 5.98
CA HIS A 51 11.28 12.79 7.29
C HIS A 51 12.15 11.53 7.43
N ASP A 52 12.07 10.61 6.47
CA ASP A 52 12.91 9.41 6.44
C ASP A 52 14.28 9.72 5.82
N GLY A 53 15.26 8.87 6.14
CA GLY A 53 16.63 9.01 5.69
C GLY A 53 16.99 8.09 4.52
N PRO A 54 18.29 7.75 4.35
CA PRO A 54 18.69 6.72 3.40
C PRO A 54 18.16 5.32 3.77
N ASP A 55 17.81 5.12 5.04
CA ASP A 55 17.16 3.94 5.58
C ASP A 55 15.75 4.30 6.07
N PRO A 56 14.78 3.36 6.04
CA PRO A 56 13.45 3.62 6.54
C PRO A 56 13.46 3.79 8.06
N ASP A 57 12.64 4.70 8.59
CA ASP A 57 12.45 4.87 10.02
C ASP A 57 11.91 3.58 10.65
N ARG A 58 12.67 3.00 11.59
CA ARG A 58 12.33 1.76 12.29
C ARG A 58 11.02 1.83 13.05
N ALA A 59 10.60 3.03 13.49
CA ALA A 59 9.30 3.21 14.11
C ALA A 59 8.14 3.00 13.13
N LYS A 60 8.37 3.22 11.83
CA LYS A 60 7.36 3.08 10.77
C LYS A 60 7.34 1.69 10.14
N THR A 61 8.42 0.92 10.26
CA THR A 61 8.54 -0.40 9.62
C THR A 61 7.81 -1.51 10.36
N GLY A 62 7.49 -1.33 11.66
CA GLY A 62 6.89 -2.39 12.46
C GLY A 62 7.70 -3.69 12.40
N THR A 63 7.04 -4.79 12.03
CA THR A 63 7.64 -6.14 11.88
C THR A 63 8.10 -6.48 10.45
N LEU A 64 8.10 -5.51 9.54
CA LEU A 64 8.45 -5.73 8.14
C LEU A 64 9.93 -6.14 7.99
N PRO A 65 10.25 -7.27 7.32
CA PRO A 65 11.62 -7.73 7.13
C PRO A 65 12.33 -6.91 6.06
N LEU A 66 13.23 -6.01 6.48
CA LEU A 66 13.96 -5.11 5.58
C LEU A 66 15.05 -5.79 4.74
N ASP A 67 15.35 -7.06 5.03
CA ASP A 67 16.19 -7.92 4.21
C ASP A 67 15.42 -8.55 3.03
N GLU A 68 14.09 -8.61 3.10
CA GLU A 68 13.22 -9.14 2.04
C GLU A 68 12.52 -8.03 1.24
N VAL A 69 12.12 -6.94 1.92
CA VAL A 69 11.35 -5.86 1.30
C VAL A 69 12.27 -4.67 1.02
N ALA A 70 12.47 -4.38 -0.26
CA ALA A 70 13.35 -3.31 -0.70
C ALA A 70 12.85 -1.93 -0.28
N TYR A 71 13.74 -1.07 0.22
CA TYR A 71 13.47 0.34 0.44
C TYR A 71 13.89 1.17 -0.77
N VAL A 72 12.93 1.81 -1.45
CA VAL A 72 13.22 2.57 -2.66
C VAL A 72 13.73 3.98 -2.37
N GLY A 73 13.59 4.47 -1.14
CA GLY A 73 14.01 5.80 -0.70
C GLY A 73 12.86 6.65 -0.17
N ALA A 74 13.12 7.94 0.01
CA ALA A 74 12.21 8.89 0.65
C ALA A 74 12.27 10.30 0.07
N GLY A 75 11.16 11.00 0.24
CA GLY A 75 11.08 12.45 0.08
C GLY A 75 11.51 12.98 -1.27
N SER A 76 12.19 14.12 -1.28
CA SER A 76 12.75 14.75 -2.49
C SER A 76 13.66 13.86 -3.36
N GLY A 77 14.13 12.72 -2.85
CA GLY A 77 14.88 11.72 -3.62
C GLY A 77 14.00 10.78 -4.46
N LEU A 78 12.67 10.89 -4.37
CA LEU A 78 11.71 10.09 -5.11
C LEU A 78 11.15 10.85 -6.31
N ASP A 79 11.48 10.35 -7.50
CA ASP A 79 10.79 10.68 -8.74
C ASP A 79 9.93 9.51 -9.23
N VAL A 80 9.04 9.78 -10.17
CA VAL A 80 8.12 8.76 -10.72
C VAL A 80 8.86 7.61 -11.40
N GLY A 81 10.00 7.87 -12.04
CA GLY A 81 10.81 6.84 -12.70
C GLY A 81 11.41 5.87 -11.67
N ARG A 82 11.89 6.39 -10.55
CA ARG A 82 12.39 5.60 -9.43
C ARG A 82 11.30 4.72 -8.83
N LEU A 83 10.10 5.28 -8.57
CA LEU A 83 8.96 4.52 -8.05
C LEU A 83 8.49 3.42 -9.02
N LEU A 84 8.51 3.70 -10.32
CA LEU A 84 8.07 2.75 -11.36
C LEU A 84 9.15 1.76 -11.79
N SER A 85 10.41 1.92 -11.37
CA SER A 85 11.53 1.06 -11.78
C SER A 85 11.33 -0.42 -11.40
N GLY A 86 10.67 -0.67 -10.26
CA GLY A 86 10.28 -2.01 -9.81
C GLY A 86 9.10 -2.62 -10.58
N ARG A 87 8.52 -1.86 -11.52
CA ARG A 87 7.29 -2.19 -12.26
C ARG A 87 6.13 -2.58 -11.33
N PRO A 88 5.80 -1.76 -10.30
CA PRO A 88 4.65 -2.04 -9.46
C PRO A 88 3.38 -2.09 -10.30
N ASP A 89 2.47 -2.98 -9.95
CA ASP A 89 1.12 -3.03 -10.52
C ASP A 89 0.04 -2.49 -9.56
N LEU A 90 0.45 -2.07 -8.36
CA LEU A 90 -0.33 -1.26 -7.43
C LEU A 90 0.62 -0.43 -6.55
N VAL A 91 0.24 0.82 -6.30
CA VAL A 91 0.84 1.64 -5.23
C VAL A 91 -0.17 1.78 -4.09
N VAL A 92 0.27 1.52 -2.86
CA VAL A 92 -0.54 1.75 -1.66
C VAL A 92 0.08 2.85 -0.84
N ALA A 93 -0.71 3.87 -0.50
CA ALA A 93 -0.26 4.97 0.32
C ALA A 93 -1.31 5.36 1.36
N VAL A 94 -0.97 6.35 2.17
CA VAL A 94 -1.90 6.96 3.12
C VAL A 94 -2.09 8.43 2.82
N SER A 95 -3.16 9.01 3.34
CA SER A 95 -3.34 10.45 3.45
C SER A 95 -3.64 10.83 4.90
N TYR A 96 -3.39 12.09 5.25
CA TYR A 96 -3.74 12.65 6.57
C TYR A 96 -4.88 13.66 6.41
N GLY A 97 -5.98 13.23 5.76
CA GLY A 97 -7.23 13.99 5.65
C GLY A 97 -7.30 14.98 4.48
N ASN A 98 -6.23 15.12 3.71
CA ASN A 98 -6.18 16.00 2.54
C ASN A 98 -6.30 15.25 1.20
N GLY A 99 -6.41 13.91 1.23
CA GLY A 99 -6.47 13.06 0.03
C GLY A 99 -5.20 13.05 -0.83
N HIS A 100 -4.12 13.68 -0.39
CA HIS A 100 -2.83 13.61 -1.09
C HIS A 100 -2.10 12.31 -0.74
N VAL A 101 -1.33 11.79 -1.70
CA VAL A 101 -0.42 10.67 -1.47
C VAL A 101 0.70 11.13 -0.53
N TYR A 102 0.66 10.69 0.73
CA TYR A 102 1.66 11.10 1.71
C TYR A 102 3.06 10.59 1.35
N GLY A 103 4.06 11.43 1.57
CA GLY A 103 5.47 11.14 1.29
C GLY A 103 5.91 11.42 -0.15
N LEU A 104 5.00 11.85 -1.03
CA LEU A 104 5.32 12.24 -2.40
C LEU A 104 4.94 13.71 -2.67
N ALA A 105 5.81 14.43 -3.36
CA ALA A 105 5.46 15.74 -3.91
C ALA A 105 4.39 15.60 -5.02
N PRO A 106 3.50 16.60 -5.21
CA PRO A 106 2.45 16.55 -6.24
C PRO A 106 2.96 16.25 -7.66
N GLU A 107 4.12 16.78 -8.01
CA GLU A 107 4.82 16.55 -9.28
C GLU A 107 5.30 15.10 -9.48
N THR A 108 5.45 14.33 -8.39
CA THR A 108 5.74 12.89 -8.42
C THR A 108 4.46 12.06 -8.33
N ALA A 109 3.50 12.46 -7.49
CA ALA A 109 2.27 11.73 -7.26
C ALA A 109 1.34 11.71 -8.49
N LYS A 110 1.12 12.85 -9.15
CA LYS A 110 0.20 12.89 -10.30
C LYS A 110 0.65 11.99 -11.46
N PRO A 111 1.93 12.03 -11.92
CA PRO A 111 2.36 11.12 -12.98
C PRO A 111 2.39 9.65 -12.56
N LEU A 112 2.45 9.36 -11.25
CA LEU A 112 2.33 8.00 -10.74
C LEU A 112 0.90 7.48 -10.92
N GLU A 113 -0.09 8.28 -10.47
CA GLU A 113 -1.52 7.97 -10.57
C GLU A 113 -2.01 7.78 -12.02
N GLU A 114 -1.38 8.45 -12.99
CA GLU A 114 -1.67 8.28 -14.41
C GLU A 114 -1.19 6.94 -15.00
N ARG A 115 -0.30 6.23 -14.32
CA ARG A 115 0.46 5.09 -14.89
C ARG A 115 0.23 3.76 -14.18
N VAL A 116 -0.10 3.81 -12.89
CA VAL A 116 -0.33 2.62 -12.06
C VAL A 116 -1.51 2.88 -11.14
N PRO A 117 -2.35 1.86 -10.84
CA PRO A 117 -3.39 1.99 -9.82
C PRO A 117 -2.80 2.46 -8.49
N VAL A 118 -3.49 3.39 -7.82
CA VAL A 118 -3.10 3.92 -6.51
C VAL A 118 -4.27 3.81 -5.54
N ALA A 119 -4.03 3.17 -4.39
CA ALA A 119 -4.97 3.09 -3.29
C ALA A 119 -4.48 3.95 -2.12
N VAL A 120 -5.27 4.92 -1.69
CA VAL A 120 -4.94 5.83 -0.58
C VAL A 120 -5.92 5.65 0.57
N ILE A 121 -5.40 5.19 1.72
CA ILE A 121 -6.18 5.05 2.96
C ILE A 121 -6.02 6.32 3.81
N ASP A 122 -7.12 6.91 4.27
CA ASP A 122 -7.07 8.07 5.16
C ASP A 122 -6.81 7.63 6.60
N VAL A 123 -5.68 8.10 7.16
CA VAL A 123 -5.26 7.83 8.54
C VAL A 123 -5.32 9.09 9.40
N SER A 124 -6.11 10.09 8.98
CA SER A 124 -6.34 11.31 9.73
C SER A 124 -7.09 11.08 11.04
N GLN A 125 -7.08 12.11 11.89
CA GLN A 125 -7.83 12.13 13.15
C GLN A 125 -9.35 12.11 12.96
N ALA A 126 -9.85 12.23 11.73
CA ALA A 126 -11.28 12.08 11.42
C ALA A 126 -11.72 10.60 11.42
N ARG A 127 -10.77 9.66 11.47
CA ARG A 127 -10.99 8.22 11.54
C ARG A 127 -10.56 7.67 12.89
N THR A 128 -11.30 6.69 13.37
CA THR A 128 -10.89 5.83 14.48
C THR A 128 -9.83 4.83 14.03
N PHE A 129 -9.09 4.26 14.98
CA PHE A 129 -8.13 3.20 14.69
C PHE A 129 -8.80 1.94 14.09
N GLU A 130 -10.00 1.62 14.56
CA GLU A 130 -10.81 0.50 14.05
C GLU A 130 -11.18 0.73 12.58
N GLU A 131 -11.70 1.91 12.23
CA GLU A 131 -12.03 2.24 10.83
C GLU A 131 -10.80 2.17 9.92
N ILE A 132 -9.64 2.67 10.37
CA ILE A 132 -8.39 2.57 9.60
C ILE A 132 -8.02 1.10 9.39
N GLY A 133 -8.10 0.29 10.45
CA GLY A 133 -7.82 -1.15 10.41
C GLY A 133 -8.73 -1.88 9.42
N ASP A 134 -10.02 -1.60 9.44
CA ASP A 134 -11.01 -2.20 8.54
C ASP A 134 -10.73 -1.89 7.07
N ARG A 135 -10.30 -0.66 6.77
CA ARG A 135 -9.95 -0.25 5.41
C ARG A 135 -8.71 -0.95 4.89
N PHE A 136 -7.69 -1.13 5.73
CA PHE A 136 -6.54 -1.95 5.39
C PHE A 136 -6.90 -3.43 5.22
N ALA A 137 -7.78 -3.96 6.07
CA ALA A 137 -8.26 -5.34 5.96
C ALA A 137 -9.08 -5.58 4.68
N GLU A 138 -9.91 -4.61 4.27
CA GLU A 138 -10.62 -4.63 2.99
C GLU A 138 -9.66 -4.62 1.80
N LEU A 139 -8.67 -3.73 1.82
CA LEU A 139 -7.63 -3.72 0.80
C LEU A 139 -6.89 -5.05 0.74
N ALA A 140 -6.46 -5.59 1.89
CA ALA A 140 -5.76 -6.86 1.97
C ALA A 140 -6.59 -8.03 1.42
N ARG A 141 -7.87 -8.15 1.77
CA ARG A 141 -8.78 -9.16 1.20
C ARG A 141 -8.91 -9.02 -0.32
N SER A 142 -9.02 -7.79 -0.84
CA SER A 142 -9.04 -7.55 -2.30
C SER A 142 -7.75 -8.01 -2.99
N LEU A 143 -6.63 -8.01 -2.25
CA LEU A 143 -5.31 -8.47 -2.69
C LEU A 143 -5.06 -9.95 -2.40
N GLY A 144 -6.05 -10.66 -1.85
CA GLY A 144 -6.00 -12.10 -1.65
C GLY A 144 -5.44 -12.55 -0.31
N ALA A 145 -5.45 -11.68 0.71
CA ALA A 145 -5.27 -12.14 2.08
C ALA A 145 -6.38 -13.14 2.42
N GLU A 146 -5.99 -14.29 2.99
CA GLU A 146 -6.93 -15.29 3.48
C GLU A 146 -7.69 -14.74 4.68
N ASP A 147 -9.01 -14.94 4.71
CA ASP A 147 -9.78 -14.67 5.92
C ASP A 147 -9.25 -15.59 7.01
N ARG A 148 -8.78 -15.02 8.13
CA ARG A 148 -8.30 -15.77 9.30
C ARG A 148 -9.43 -16.55 10.02
N ALA A 149 -10.57 -16.75 9.37
CA ALA A 149 -11.68 -17.57 9.87
C ALA A 149 -11.43 -19.08 9.66
N ASP A 150 -10.57 -19.48 8.72
CA ASP A 150 -10.32 -20.88 8.39
C ASP A 150 -9.17 -21.54 9.19
N ALA A 151 -8.64 -20.87 10.23
CA ALA A 151 -7.57 -21.43 11.07
C ALA A 151 -8.07 -22.24 12.28
N ASP A 152 -9.39 -22.27 12.55
CA ASP A 152 -10.01 -22.96 13.70
C ASP A 152 -10.89 -24.15 13.27
N ALA A 153 -10.90 -24.51 11.98
CA ALA A 153 -11.77 -25.56 11.42
C ALA A 153 -11.06 -26.90 11.14
N ASP A 154 -9.76 -27.03 11.44
CA ASP A 154 -8.98 -28.26 11.23
C ASP A 154 -8.55 -28.93 12.55
N LEU A 155 -9.34 -28.73 13.61
CA LEU A 155 -9.23 -29.44 14.88
C LEU A 155 -10.57 -30.08 15.25
N ASP A 156 -11.04 -31.03 14.44
CA ASP A 156 -12.04 -32.03 14.85
C ASP A 156 -11.61 -33.44 14.40
#